data_AF-A0A371D617-F1
#
_entry.id   AF-A0A371D617-F1
#
_cell.length_a   1.000
_cell.length_b   1.000
_cell.length_c   1.000
_cell.angle_alpha   90.00
_cell.angle_beta   90.00
_cell.angle_gamma   90.00
#
_symmetry.space_group_name_H-M   'P 1'
#
loop_
_entity.id
_entity.type
_entity.pdbx_description
1 polymer ?
#
loop_
_entity_poly.entity_id
_entity_poly.type
_entity_poly.pdbx_seq_one_letter_code
_entity_poly.pdbx_strand_id
1 'polypeptide(L)'
;MSTLLVDSTPGPLKYRLCGDCGKDLAEQEVQRCSCCFVAPAYCSRECQSKQWPIHKRSFHVEKSSDLSTDEIAAAVRELKYPSAKSLSKTFSDYLEAHSWAISALIKTDSILHYGHTFENHQPHHVLCLRFICCREFSAYTAQERDRRPHCAFFLLRSNRFNNLSDWLQAPGDMERIGGRYKRDAKRAHEYYLSRGDPAYLGVLGVSFVIDGLPILHYDFVPQYLPRSPSPRPPGLSFEEERRIFEDFLLLCMGSLGFEFVFRCPEDEPDGAGVAIPGPLVKEDGKWKWRPFFKTWAQYEPRLVPKVEKLLREMETKHSPKYMMELFHSAPGRDRLPHCAFTLRFMDRYIDLADWLQSPGDMELMGGRSTHDMQKADE
;
A
#
# COMPACT_ATOMS: atom_id res chain seq x y z
N MET A 1 0.88 -20.41 17.42
CA MET A 1 1.16 -20.37 15.95
C MET A 1 0.07 -19.56 15.27
N SER A 2 0.29 -18.97 14.08
CA SER A 2 -0.75 -18.17 13.41
C SER A 2 -1.70 -19.07 12.61
N THR A 3 -3.01 -18.93 12.84
CA THR A 3 -4.06 -19.72 12.19
C THR A 3 -4.35 -19.19 10.80
N LEU A 4 -4.20 -20.04 9.78
CA LEU A 4 -4.53 -19.68 8.40
C LEU A 4 -6.04 -19.64 8.20
N LEU A 5 -6.52 -18.64 7.47
CA LEU A 5 -7.84 -18.68 6.85
C LEU A 5 -7.63 -18.88 5.34
N VAL A 6 -8.22 -19.94 4.80
CA VAL A 6 -8.39 -20.09 3.35
C VAL A 6 -9.65 -19.31 3.01
N ASP A 7 -9.48 -18.11 2.47
CA ASP A 7 -10.60 -17.29 2.01
C ASP A 7 -10.91 -17.65 0.56
N SER A 8 -11.92 -18.50 0.37
CA SER A 8 -12.40 -18.93 -0.94
C SER A 8 -13.17 -17.85 -1.69
N THR A 9 -13.39 -16.65 -1.12
CA THR A 9 -14.10 -15.59 -1.83
C THR A 9 -13.21 -15.01 -2.94
N PRO A 10 -13.68 -14.97 -4.21
CA PRO A 10 -12.92 -14.33 -5.28
C PRO A 10 -12.99 -12.82 -5.10
N GLY A 11 -12.05 -12.27 -4.34
CA GLY A 11 -11.85 -10.83 -4.16
C GLY A 11 -11.67 -10.10 -5.49
N PRO A 12 -11.92 -8.77 -5.51
CA PRO A 12 -11.84 -7.98 -6.73
C PRO A 12 -10.46 -8.06 -7.41
N LEU A 13 -10.45 -7.79 -8.70
CA LEU A 13 -9.38 -8.21 -9.60
C LEU A 13 -8.12 -7.32 -9.51
N LYS A 14 -6.97 -7.94 -9.80
CA LYS A 14 -5.67 -7.36 -10.24
C LYS A 14 -4.50 -7.13 -9.26
N TYR A 15 -4.56 -7.53 -7.98
CA TYR A 15 -3.36 -7.54 -7.08
C TYR A 15 -3.03 -8.92 -6.54
N ARG A 16 -3.12 -9.89 -7.44
CA ARG A 16 -2.87 -11.30 -7.18
C ARG A 16 -1.43 -11.67 -7.45
N LEU A 17 -0.47 -10.96 -6.85
CA LEU A 17 0.94 -11.24 -7.06
C LEU A 17 1.54 -11.71 -5.74
N CYS A 18 2.30 -12.79 -5.77
CA CYS A 18 2.91 -13.35 -4.57
C CYS A 18 3.90 -12.33 -3.97
N GLY A 19 3.67 -11.90 -2.74
CA GLY A 19 4.47 -10.85 -2.10
C GLY A 19 5.97 -11.16 -2.01
N ASP A 20 6.36 -12.43 -2.00
CA ASP A 20 7.75 -12.89 -1.99
C ASP A 20 8.30 -13.15 -3.40
N CYS A 21 7.74 -14.14 -4.13
CA CYS A 21 8.29 -14.59 -5.40
C CYS A 21 7.78 -13.81 -6.64
N GLY A 22 6.80 -12.92 -6.48
CA GLY A 22 6.23 -12.12 -7.56
C GLY A 22 5.33 -12.86 -8.55
N LYS A 23 5.14 -14.17 -8.40
CA LYS A 23 4.29 -14.98 -9.29
C LYS A 23 2.86 -14.44 -9.34
N ASP A 24 2.27 -14.41 -10.54
CA ASP A 24 0.84 -14.13 -10.72
C ASP A 24 -0.04 -15.30 -10.26
N LEU A 25 -1.11 -14.92 -9.56
CA LEU A 25 -2.09 -15.75 -8.86
C LEU A 25 -3.52 -15.43 -9.37
N ALA A 26 -3.66 -14.73 -10.51
CA ALA A 26 -4.93 -14.43 -11.19
C ALA A 26 -5.92 -15.61 -11.21
N GLU A 27 -5.40 -16.83 -11.39
CA GLU A 27 -6.16 -18.08 -11.47
C GLU A 27 -5.94 -19.02 -10.26
N GLN A 28 -5.16 -18.60 -9.26
CA GLN A 28 -4.80 -19.43 -8.11
C GLN A 28 -5.53 -18.99 -6.83
N GLU A 29 -5.80 -19.93 -5.93
CA GLU A 29 -6.17 -19.60 -4.54
C GLU A 29 -5.00 -18.88 -3.87
N VAL A 30 -5.28 -17.73 -3.26
CA VAL A 30 -4.25 -16.89 -2.64
C VAL A 30 -4.24 -17.10 -1.13
N GLN A 31 -3.08 -17.47 -0.58
CA GLN A 31 -2.92 -17.51 0.86
C GLN A 31 -2.73 -16.09 1.36
N ARG A 32 -3.57 -15.69 2.33
CA ARG A 32 -3.61 -14.34 2.88
C ARG A 32 -3.26 -14.37 4.38
N CYS A 33 -2.42 -13.46 4.85
CA CYS A 33 -2.14 -13.34 6.29
C CYS A 33 -3.36 -12.84 7.06
N SER A 34 -3.91 -13.69 7.93
CA SER A 34 -5.11 -13.45 8.75
C SER A 34 -4.92 -12.42 9.89
N CYS A 35 -3.71 -11.88 10.05
CA CYS A 35 -3.29 -11.10 11.23
C CYS A 35 -2.77 -9.69 10.92
N CYS A 36 -2.52 -9.35 9.66
CA CYS A 36 -1.81 -8.12 9.30
C CYS A 36 -2.76 -7.03 8.84
N PHE A 37 -2.20 -5.87 8.46
CA PHE A 37 -2.95 -4.85 7.72
C PHE A 37 -3.39 -5.53 6.40
N VAL A 38 -2.67 -5.47 5.29
CA VAL A 38 -3.00 -6.45 4.23
C VAL A 38 -2.61 -7.81 4.77
N ALA A 39 -3.32 -8.80 4.26
CA ALA A 39 -2.63 -9.95 3.74
C ALA A 39 -1.96 -9.67 2.37
N PRO A 40 -0.62 -9.61 2.25
CA PRO A 40 0.00 -9.82 0.96
C PRO A 40 -0.50 -11.16 0.45
N ALA A 41 -0.85 -11.24 -0.83
CA ALA A 41 -1.17 -12.52 -1.43
C ALA A 41 0.10 -13.35 -1.49
N TYR A 42 0.01 -14.63 -1.14
CA TYR A 42 1.10 -15.59 -1.26
C TYR A 42 0.64 -16.80 -2.06
N CYS A 43 1.49 -17.30 -2.96
CA CYS A 43 1.23 -18.56 -3.65
C CYS A 43 1.37 -19.78 -2.72
N SER A 44 2.06 -19.62 -1.59
CA SER A 44 2.31 -20.68 -0.63
C SER A 44 2.72 -20.13 0.74
N ARG A 45 2.54 -20.95 1.78
CA ARG A 45 2.98 -20.68 3.15
C ARG A 45 4.49 -20.52 3.26
N GLU A 46 5.24 -21.12 2.34
CA GLU A 46 6.69 -20.94 2.22
C GLU A 46 7.04 -19.49 1.84
N CYS A 47 6.38 -18.94 0.81
CA CYS A 47 6.54 -17.54 0.41
C CYS A 47 6.12 -16.58 1.53
N GLN A 48 5.02 -16.88 2.23
CA GLN A 48 4.62 -16.12 3.42
C GLN A 48 5.72 -16.14 4.49
N SER A 49 6.32 -17.31 4.75
CA SER A 49 7.36 -17.48 5.77
C SER A 49 8.67 -16.78 5.39
N LYS A 50 9.05 -16.78 4.11
CA LYS A 50 10.21 -16.04 3.58
C LYS A 50 10.07 -14.54 3.72
N GLN A 51 8.91 -13.97 3.39
CA GLN A 51 8.67 -12.53 3.54
C GLN A 51 8.30 -12.10 4.98
N TRP A 52 7.93 -13.04 5.85
CA TRP A 52 7.50 -12.79 7.24
C TRP A 52 8.40 -11.83 8.04
N PRO A 53 9.75 -11.87 7.95
CA PRO A 53 10.61 -10.95 8.69
C PRO A 53 10.31 -9.47 8.40
N ILE A 54 9.94 -9.12 7.16
CA ILE A 54 9.54 -7.74 6.82
C ILE A 54 8.06 -7.56 7.10
N HIS A 55 7.24 -8.47 6.56
CA HIS A 55 5.79 -8.37 6.57
C HIS A 55 5.22 -8.18 7.97
N LYS A 56 5.71 -8.92 8.98
CA LYS A 56 5.23 -8.81 10.36
C LYS A 56 5.39 -7.40 10.95
N ARG A 57 6.41 -6.64 10.53
CA ARG A 57 6.88 -5.46 11.27
C ARG A 57 6.14 -4.17 10.89
N SER A 58 5.70 -4.04 9.65
CA SER A 58 4.82 -2.95 9.20
C SER A 58 3.44 -2.92 9.90
N PHE A 59 3.10 -3.96 10.71
CA PHE A 59 1.73 -4.26 11.20
C PHE A 59 1.57 -4.55 12.68
N HIS A 60 2.40 -3.96 13.54
CA HIS A 60 2.20 -4.06 14.98
C HIS A 60 2.01 -2.69 15.62
N VAL A 61 0.74 -2.33 15.86
CA VAL A 61 0.37 -1.72 17.14
C VAL A 61 0.88 -2.67 18.22
N GLU A 62 1.71 -2.18 19.13
CA GLU A 62 2.21 -3.03 20.21
C GLU A 62 1.04 -3.39 21.12
N LYS A 63 0.91 -4.68 21.49
CA LYS A 63 -0.06 -5.08 22.53
C LYS A 63 0.19 -4.39 23.89
N SER A 64 1.32 -3.71 24.03
CA SER A 64 1.80 -2.98 25.20
C SER A 64 1.82 -1.46 25.05
N SER A 65 1.39 -0.87 23.92
CA SER A 65 1.38 0.59 23.78
C SER A 65 0.11 1.20 24.37
N ASP A 66 0.27 2.20 25.25
CA ASP A 66 -0.79 2.87 26.03
C ASP A 66 -1.87 3.62 25.24
N LEU A 67 -1.89 3.52 23.91
CA LEU A 67 -3.05 3.93 23.12
C LEU A 67 -4.18 2.96 23.44
N SER A 68 -5.10 3.40 24.30
CA SER A 68 -6.23 2.58 24.69
C SER A 68 -7.02 2.13 23.47
N THR A 69 -7.53 0.91 23.51
CA THR A 69 -8.46 0.42 22.49
C THR A 69 -9.66 1.34 22.31
N ASP A 70 -9.98 2.09 23.36
CA ASP A 70 -11.15 2.93 23.47
C ASP A 70 -10.96 4.29 22.77
N GLU A 71 -9.75 4.86 22.78
CA GLU A 71 -9.38 6.03 21.97
C GLU A 71 -9.49 5.74 20.47
N ILE A 72 -8.87 4.64 20.02
CA ILE A 72 -8.96 4.21 18.62
C ILE A 72 -10.42 3.91 18.27
N ALA A 73 -11.16 3.19 19.12
CA ALA A 73 -12.58 2.91 18.87
C ALA A 73 -13.45 4.17 18.87
N ALA A 74 -13.15 5.19 19.69
CA ALA A 74 -13.85 6.47 19.70
C ALA A 74 -13.62 7.23 18.39
N ALA A 75 -12.36 7.44 18.01
CA ALA A 75 -12.01 8.12 16.76
C ALA A 75 -12.59 7.41 15.52
N VAL A 76 -12.61 6.07 15.50
CA VAL A 76 -13.23 5.31 14.40
C VAL A 76 -14.76 5.49 14.36
N ARG A 77 -15.43 5.58 15.52
CA ARG A 77 -16.87 5.90 15.59
C ARG A 77 -17.17 7.33 15.12
N GLU A 78 -16.28 8.28 15.38
CA GLU A 78 -16.38 9.66 14.87
C GLU A 78 -16.28 9.72 13.33
N LEU A 79 -15.39 8.91 12.74
CA LEU A 79 -15.29 8.67 11.29
C LEU A 79 -16.45 7.84 10.70
N LYS A 80 -17.46 7.48 11.52
CA LYS A 80 -18.66 6.75 11.09
C LYS A 80 -18.38 5.36 10.51
N TYR A 81 -17.45 4.63 11.14
CA TYR A 81 -17.35 3.18 10.99
C TYR A 81 -17.74 2.45 12.28
N PRO A 82 -18.33 1.25 12.20
CA PRO A 82 -18.75 0.49 13.38
C PRO A 82 -17.59 -0.07 14.19
N SER A 83 -16.40 -0.21 13.59
CA SER A 83 -15.21 -0.75 14.24
C SER A 83 -13.95 -0.39 13.47
N ALA A 84 -12.80 -0.40 14.16
CA ALA A 84 -11.47 -0.23 13.54
C ALA A 84 -11.25 -1.22 12.39
N LYS A 85 -11.79 -2.44 12.54
CA LYS A 85 -11.87 -3.49 11.52
C LYS A 85 -12.59 -3.01 10.25
N SER A 86 -13.82 -2.49 10.37
CA SER A 86 -14.61 -2.03 9.22
C SER A 86 -13.99 -0.84 8.49
N LEU A 87 -13.42 0.11 9.22
CA LEU A 87 -12.63 1.19 8.63
C LEU A 87 -11.45 0.61 7.85
N SER A 88 -10.69 -0.28 8.50
CA SER A 88 -9.45 -0.82 7.96
C SER A 88 -9.66 -1.54 6.64
N LYS A 89 -10.64 -2.44 6.58
CA LYS A 89 -11.01 -3.12 5.33
C LYS A 89 -11.36 -2.10 4.24
N THR A 90 -12.08 -1.03 4.59
CA THR A 90 -12.50 -0.01 3.63
C THR A 90 -11.30 0.80 3.11
N PHE A 91 -10.34 1.13 3.97
CA PHE A 91 -9.07 1.77 3.56
C PHE A 91 -8.22 0.82 2.71
N SER A 92 -8.26 -0.49 2.99
CA SER A 92 -7.63 -1.48 2.11
C SER A 92 -8.25 -1.54 0.74
N ASP A 93 -9.57 -1.67 0.66
CA ASP A 93 -10.27 -1.74 -0.61
C ASP A 93 -10.06 -0.43 -1.41
N TYR A 94 -9.97 0.73 -0.75
CA TYR A 94 -9.64 2.03 -1.35
C TYR A 94 -8.20 2.06 -1.90
N LEU A 95 -7.21 1.65 -1.11
CA LEU A 95 -5.82 1.68 -1.51
C LEU A 95 -5.51 0.61 -2.58
N GLU A 96 -6.10 -0.58 -2.48
CA GLU A 96 -6.09 -1.58 -3.55
C GLU A 96 -6.71 -1.03 -4.85
N ALA A 97 -7.86 -0.34 -4.75
CA ALA A 97 -8.51 0.26 -5.92
C ALA A 97 -7.61 1.29 -6.64
N HIS A 98 -6.88 2.10 -5.88
CA HIS A 98 -6.04 3.21 -6.36
C HIS A 98 -4.54 2.89 -6.48
N SER A 99 -4.11 1.65 -6.27
CA SER A 99 -2.68 1.34 -6.05
C SER A 99 -1.78 1.69 -7.24
N TRP A 100 -2.27 1.67 -8.49
CA TRP A 100 -1.50 2.18 -9.63
C TRP A 100 -1.16 3.66 -9.46
N ALA A 101 -2.15 4.50 -9.14
CA ALA A 101 -1.97 5.95 -8.97
C ALA A 101 -1.08 6.26 -7.76
N ILE A 102 -1.17 5.46 -6.70
CA ILE A 102 -0.33 5.61 -5.50
C ILE A 102 1.10 5.15 -5.77
N SER A 103 1.30 4.07 -6.54
CA SER A 103 2.63 3.64 -7.02
C SER A 103 3.30 4.74 -7.84
N ALA A 104 2.54 5.29 -8.80
CA ALA A 104 2.98 6.36 -9.68
C ALA A 104 3.31 7.63 -8.90
N LEU A 105 2.44 8.03 -7.96
CA LEU A 105 2.66 9.13 -7.03
C LEU A 105 3.97 8.95 -6.26
N ILE A 106 4.14 7.82 -5.57
CA ILE A 106 5.30 7.56 -4.69
C ILE A 106 6.62 7.57 -5.47
N LYS A 107 6.65 6.93 -6.64
CA LYS A 107 7.85 6.91 -7.50
C LYS A 107 8.11 8.28 -8.14
N THR A 108 7.08 9.01 -8.56
CA THR A 108 7.24 10.35 -9.16
C THR A 108 7.75 11.37 -8.14
N ASP A 109 7.21 11.34 -6.92
CA ASP A 109 7.67 12.22 -5.84
C ASP A 109 9.10 11.86 -5.39
N SER A 110 9.45 10.56 -5.37
CA SER A 110 10.82 10.07 -5.17
C SER A 110 11.78 10.64 -6.23
N ILE A 111 11.41 10.60 -7.52
CA ILE A 111 12.20 11.17 -8.62
C ILE A 111 12.33 12.70 -8.51
N LEU A 112 11.26 13.42 -8.16
CA LEU A 112 11.30 14.87 -7.99
C LEU A 112 12.18 15.31 -6.81
N HIS A 113 12.31 14.47 -5.77
CA HIS A 113 13.05 14.82 -4.55
C HIS A 113 14.51 14.33 -4.55
N TYR A 114 14.80 13.14 -5.08
CA TYR A 114 16.15 12.52 -5.06
C TYR A 114 16.73 12.26 -6.47
N GLY A 115 16.00 12.63 -7.53
CA GLY A 115 16.37 12.30 -8.90
C GLY A 115 16.22 10.82 -9.24
N HIS A 116 16.54 10.48 -10.49
CA HIS A 116 16.45 9.13 -11.07
C HIS A 116 17.39 8.10 -10.45
N THR A 117 18.48 8.55 -9.85
CA THR A 117 19.51 7.71 -9.21
C THR A 117 19.29 7.53 -7.71
N PHE A 118 18.27 8.19 -7.13
CA PHE A 118 17.99 8.19 -5.69
C PHE A 118 19.20 8.66 -4.84
N GLU A 119 20.09 9.45 -5.45
CA GLU A 119 21.27 10.02 -4.80
C GLU A 119 20.86 10.97 -3.68
N ASN A 120 21.67 10.99 -2.62
CA ASN A 120 21.43 11.78 -1.40
C ASN A 120 20.19 11.37 -0.57
N HIS A 121 19.48 10.28 -0.91
CA HIS A 121 18.39 9.78 -0.09
C HIS A 121 18.83 9.50 1.35
N GLN A 122 18.13 10.13 2.28
CA GLN A 122 18.34 9.96 3.71
C GLN A 122 17.41 8.87 4.26
N PRO A 123 17.92 7.80 4.92
CA PRO A 123 17.09 6.75 5.52
C PRO A 123 16.12 7.22 6.62
N HIS A 124 16.19 8.48 7.02
CA HIS A 124 15.32 9.13 7.98
C HIS A 124 14.29 10.08 7.34
N HIS A 125 14.20 10.16 6.01
CA HIS A 125 13.06 10.80 5.35
C HIS A 125 11.88 9.82 5.26
N VAL A 126 10.66 10.37 5.35
CA VAL A 126 9.40 9.62 5.23
C VAL A 126 8.48 10.36 4.27
N LEU A 127 7.97 9.64 3.28
CA LEU A 127 6.91 10.12 2.40
C LEU A 127 5.55 9.92 3.08
N CYS A 128 4.99 10.99 3.63
CA CYS A 128 3.70 10.99 4.33
C CYS A 128 2.55 11.25 3.35
N LEU A 129 1.64 10.28 3.22
CA LEU A 129 0.39 10.38 2.48
C LEU A 129 -0.76 10.48 3.49
N ARG A 130 -1.29 11.69 3.67
CA ARG A 130 -2.39 11.98 4.62
C ARG A 130 -3.74 11.96 3.90
N PHE A 131 -4.64 11.12 4.38
CA PHE A 131 -5.97 10.89 3.82
C PHE A 131 -7.05 11.40 4.77
N ILE A 132 -8.10 12.02 4.25
CA ILE A 132 -9.33 12.30 5.01
C ILE A 132 -10.40 11.29 4.57
N CYS A 133 -11.20 10.80 5.52
CA CYS A 133 -12.35 9.95 5.22
C CYS A 133 -13.53 10.75 4.68
N CYS A 134 -14.11 10.31 3.57
CA CYS A 134 -15.36 10.83 3.02
C CYS A 134 -16.55 10.26 3.82
N ARG A 135 -17.28 11.11 4.55
CA ARG A 135 -18.34 10.65 5.46
C ARG A 135 -19.57 10.12 4.73
N GLU A 136 -19.81 10.54 3.50
CA GLU A 136 -20.92 10.07 2.65
C GLU A 136 -20.82 8.57 2.34
N PHE A 137 -19.59 8.06 2.18
CA PHE A 137 -19.29 6.67 1.84
C PHE A 137 -19.02 5.78 3.07
N SER A 138 -19.24 6.30 4.28
CA SER A 138 -19.02 5.57 5.52
C SER A 138 -19.99 4.40 5.70
N ALA A 139 -19.65 3.48 6.60
CA ALA A 139 -20.43 2.27 6.80
C ALA A 139 -21.84 2.51 7.39
N TYR A 140 -22.08 3.65 8.07
CA TYR A 140 -23.40 4.00 8.61
C TYR A 140 -24.31 4.74 7.62
N THR A 141 -23.75 5.41 6.61
CA THR A 141 -24.50 6.28 5.69
C THR A 141 -24.81 5.61 4.36
N ALA A 142 -23.85 4.85 3.82
CA ALA A 142 -24.04 4.09 2.59
C ALA A 142 -24.50 2.66 2.88
N GLN A 143 -25.60 2.23 2.24
CA GLN A 143 -25.95 0.81 2.20
C GLN A 143 -24.76 0.01 1.63
N GLU A 144 -24.55 -1.22 2.11
CA GLU A 144 -23.38 -2.03 1.74
C GLU A 144 -23.26 -2.30 0.22
N ARG A 145 -24.38 -2.23 -0.51
CA ARG A 145 -24.39 -2.29 -1.97
C ARG A 145 -23.76 -1.07 -2.64
N ASP A 146 -23.82 0.10 -2.00
CA ASP A 146 -23.44 1.42 -2.52
C ASP A 146 -22.05 1.90 -2.04
N ARG A 147 -21.39 1.14 -1.14
CA ARG A 147 -20.04 1.42 -0.63
C ARG A 147 -18.96 1.26 -1.72
N ARG A 148 -18.75 2.31 -2.51
CA ARG A 148 -17.69 2.39 -3.54
C ARG A 148 -16.33 2.55 -2.85
N PRO A 149 -15.45 1.54 -2.84
CA PRO A 149 -14.22 1.59 -2.04
C PRO A 149 -13.29 2.72 -2.50
N HIS A 150 -13.20 2.98 -3.80
CA HIS A 150 -12.40 4.05 -4.40
C HIS A 150 -12.83 5.48 -4.03
N CYS A 151 -14.01 5.69 -3.42
CA CYS A 151 -14.51 7.01 -3.00
C CYS A 151 -14.41 7.26 -1.49
N ALA A 152 -13.99 6.26 -0.70
CA ALA A 152 -14.10 6.31 0.76
C ALA A 152 -13.15 7.32 1.44
N PHE A 153 -12.10 7.76 0.74
CA PHE A 153 -11.10 8.69 1.24
C PHE A 153 -10.69 9.67 0.14
N PHE A 154 -10.01 10.75 0.51
CA PHE A 154 -9.27 11.61 -0.41
C PHE A 154 -7.89 11.96 0.16
N LEU A 155 -6.89 12.10 -0.71
CA LEU A 155 -5.54 12.53 -0.31
C LEU A 155 -5.48 14.05 -0.14
N LEU A 156 -4.90 14.53 0.97
CA LEU A 156 -4.57 15.94 1.17
C LEU A 156 -3.34 16.34 0.33
N ARG A 157 -3.38 17.51 -0.31
CA ARG A 157 -2.26 18.08 -1.09
C ARG A 157 -1.11 18.66 -0.23
N SER A 158 -0.90 18.16 1.00
CA SER A 158 0.06 18.71 1.98
C SER A 158 1.43 18.01 2.00
N ASN A 159 2.43 18.66 2.62
CA ASN A 159 3.84 18.26 2.79
C ASN A 159 4.09 16.74 2.76
N ARG A 160 4.67 16.30 1.65
CA ARG A 160 4.89 14.87 1.34
C ARG A 160 6.14 14.32 2.02
N PHE A 161 7.31 14.89 1.78
CA PHE A 161 8.53 14.50 2.49
C PHE A 161 8.69 15.22 3.83
N ASN A 162 8.95 14.45 4.88
CA ASN A 162 9.22 14.93 6.23
C ASN A 162 10.45 14.21 6.78
N ASN A 163 11.25 14.85 7.64
CA ASN A 163 12.18 14.09 8.47
C ASN A 163 11.40 13.22 9.44
N LEU A 164 12.02 12.12 9.88
CA LEU A 164 11.46 11.21 10.88
C LEU A 164 11.09 11.94 12.19
N SER A 165 11.86 12.95 12.59
CA SER A 165 11.54 13.85 13.71
C SER A 165 10.30 14.71 13.46
N ASP A 166 10.17 15.22 12.24
CA ASP A 166 9.12 16.18 11.87
C ASP A 166 7.79 15.47 11.58
N TRP A 167 7.85 14.16 11.30
CA TRP A 167 6.71 13.26 11.20
C TRP A 167 6.28 12.72 12.58
N LEU A 168 7.23 12.42 13.48
CA LEU A 168 6.99 11.89 14.82
C LEU A 168 6.98 13.00 15.88
N GLN A 169 6.02 13.93 15.76
CA GLN A 169 5.95 15.14 16.60
C GLN A 169 5.41 14.91 18.02
N ALA A 170 4.74 13.78 18.31
CA ALA A 170 4.16 13.57 19.63
C ALA A 170 5.25 13.23 20.68
N PRO A 171 5.11 13.68 21.94
CA PRO A 171 6.08 13.37 23.00
C PRO A 171 6.30 11.86 23.14
N GLY A 172 7.55 11.41 23.04
CA GLY A 172 7.94 10.00 23.14
C GLY A 172 7.85 9.18 21.85
N ASP A 173 7.32 9.72 20.74
CA ASP A 173 7.22 8.96 19.49
C ASP A 173 8.57 8.69 18.84
N MET A 174 9.57 9.55 19.00
CA MET A 174 10.91 9.31 18.48
C MET A 174 11.61 8.13 19.17
N GLU A 175 11.42 8.02 20.49
CA GLU A 175 11.91 6.91 21.32
C GLU A 175 11.16 5.61 21.00
N ARG A 176 9.82 5.66 20.98
CA ARG A 176 8.91 4.51 20.77
C ARG A 176 8.93 4.00 19.33
N ILE A 177 8.67 4.90 18.38
CA ILE A 177 8.43 4.60 16.96
C ILE A 177 9.71 4.84 16.14
N GLY A 178 10.41 5.96 16.34
CA GLY A 178 11.59 6.32 15.55
C GLY A 178 12.70 5.27 15.61
N GLY A 179 12.96 4.70 16.79
CA GLY A 179 13.89 3.59 16.97
C GLY A 179 13.45 2.28 16.28
N ARG A 180 12.14 2.02 16.20
CA ARG A 180 11.55 0.87 15.49
C ARG A 180 11.63 1.06 13.97
N TYR A 181 11.17 2.20 13.47
CA TYR A 181 11.22 2.59 12.06
C TYR A 181 12.63 2.42 11.48
N LYS A 182 13.67 2.96 12.15
CA LYS A 182 15.08 2.81 11.71
C LYS A 182 15.53 1.34 11.60
N ARG A 183 15.13 0.49 12.55
CA ARG A 183 15.44 -0.96 12.51
C ARG A 183 14.72 -1.67 11.37
N ASP A 184 13.47 -1.32 11.12
CA ASP A 184 12.66 -1.96 10.09
C ASP A 184 13.08 -1.50 8.68
N ALA A 185 13.41 -0.22 8.51
CA ALA A 185 14.01 0.34 7.29
C ALA A 185 15.31 -0.38 6.92
N LYS A 186 16.23 -0.52 7.89
CA LYS A 186 17.50 -1.24 7.69
C LYS A 186 17.27 -2.69 7.24
N ARG A 187 16.32 -3.40 7.86
CA ARG A 187 16.04 -4.80 7.53
C ARG A 187 15.28 -4.99 6.21
N ALA A 188 14.41 -4.06 5.85
CA ALA A 188 13.82 -4.00 4.51
C ALA A 188 14.92 -3.80 3.47
N HIS A 189 15.86 -2.88 3.73
CA HIS A 189 17.02 -2.66 2.87
C HIS A 189 17.88 -3.92 2.71
N GLU A 190 18.24 -4.58 3.82
CA GLU A 190 19.00 -5.84 3.83
C GLU A 190 18.31 -6.96 3.03
N TYR A 191 16.99 -7.11 3.13
CA TYR A 191 16.24 -8.10 2.34
C TYR A 191 16.29 -7.80 0.84
N TYR A 192 15.96 -6.58 0.41
CA TYR A 192 15.95 -6.27 -1.02
C TYR A 192 17.35 -6.33 -1.63
N LEU A 193 18.38 -5.92 -0.88
CA LEU A 193 19.79 -6.10 -1.24
C LEU A 193 20.15 -7.59 -1.40
N SER A 194 19.69 -8.46 -0.48
CA SER A 194 19.96 -9.91 -0.51
C SER A 194 19.35 -10.63 -1.72
N ARG A 195 18.42 -10.00 -2.45
CA ARG A 195 17.88 -10.54 -3.71
C ARG A 195 18.85 -10.42 -4.89
N GLY A 196 19.95 -9.67 -4.74
CA GLY A 196 21.01 -9.58 -5.75
C GLY A 196 20.60 -8.86 -7.04
N ASP A 197 19.57 -8.01 -7.00
CA ASP A 197 19.16 -7.20 -8.15
C ASP A 197 20.16 -6.04 -8.35
N PRO A 198 20.93 -6.01 -9.45
CA PRO A 198 21.94 -4.97 -9.67
C PRO A 198 21.34 -3.58 -9.89
N ALA A 199 20.03 -3.48 -10.14
CA ALA A 199 19.34 -2.20 -10.23
C ALA A 199 18.92 -1.64 -8.87
N TYR A 200 19.03 -2.39 -7.77
CA TYR A 200 18.50 -1.96 -6.47
C TYR A 200 19.28 -0.77 -5.87
N LEU A 201 18.56 0.30 -5.49
CA LEU A 201 19.12 1.54 -4.95
C LEU A 201 18.95 1.66 -3.42
N GLY A 202 17.81 1.22 -2.89
CA GLY A 202 17.47 1.44 -1.49
C GLY A 202 15.99 1.23 -1.20
N VAL A 203 15.56 1.59 0.00
CA VAL A 203 14.13 1.65 0.36
C VAL A 203 13.74 3.07 0.71
N LEU A 204 12.60 3.51 0.19
CA LEU A 204 11.89 4.70 0.62
C LEU A 204 10.85 4.29 1.67
N GLY A 205 10.86 4.92 2.84
CA GLY A 205 9.76 4.77 3.79
C GLY A 205 8.57 5.63 3.40
N VAL A 206 7.39 5.03 3.38
CA VAL A 206 6.13 5.70 3.07
C VAL A 206 5.18 5.51 4.23
N SER A 207 4.60 6.59 4.76
CA SER A 207 3.55 6.54 5.76
C SER A 207 2.18 6.85 5.16
N PHE A 208 1.16 6.15 5.65
CA PHE A 208 -0.24 6.37 5.32
C PHE A 208 -0.95 6.78 6.61
N VAL A 209 -1.36 8.04 6.68
CA VAL A 209 -2.00 8.64 7.85
C VAL A 209 -3.46 8.92 7.50
N ILE A 210 -4.40 8.41 8.29
CA ILE A 210 -5.81 8.81 8.18
C ILE A 210 -6.05 9.93 9.19
N ASP A 211 -6.59 11.04 8.72
CA ASP A 211 -6.83 12.21 9.55
C ASP A 211 -7.85 11.94 10.65
N GLY A 212 -7.58 12.47 11.84
CA GLY A 212 -8.37 12.20 13.05
C GLY A 212 -8.13 10.82 13.69
N LEU A 213 -7.14 10.04 13.26
CA LEU A 213 -6.80 8.76 13.89
C LEU A 213 -5.36 8.73 14.44
N PRO A 214 -5.14 8.21 15.67
CA PRO A 214 -3.80 7.95 16.21
C PRO A 214 -3.19 6.65 15.65
N ILE A 215 -3.50 6.32 14.38
CA ILE A 215 -3.01 5.11 13.71
C ILE A 215 -1.90 5.50 12.75
N LEU A 216 -0.68 5.10 13.09
CA LEU A 216 0.48 5.28 12.24
C LEU A 216 0.74 4.01 11.43
N HIS A 217 0.49 4.04 10.13
CA HIS A 217 0.96 3.00 9.22
C HIS A 217 2.17 3.51 8.41
N TYR A 218 3.17 2.64 8.24
CA TYR A 218 4.28 2.84 7.32
C TYR A 218 4.70 1.53 6.64
N ASP A 219 5.24 1.63 5.44
CA ASP A 219 5.87 0.51 4.71
C ASP A 219 7.15 0.97 3.98
N PHE A 220 7.95 0.03 3.50
CA PHE A 220 9.23 0.29 2.85
C PHE A 220 9.24 -0.12 1.39
N VAL A 221 9.24 0.87 0.51
CA VAL A 221 9.09 0.73 -0.94
C VAL A 221 10.47 0.69 -1.59
N PRO A 222 10.90 -0.45 -2.16
CA PRO A 222 12.20 -0.56 -2.79
C PRO A 222 12.29 0.34 -4.03
N GLN A 223 13.41 1.04 -4.18
CA GLN A 223 13.75 1.89 -5.31
C GLN A 223 14.76 1.18 -6.20
N TYR A 224 14.65 1.36 -7.52
CA TYR A 224 15.47 0.70 -8.52
C TYR A 224 15.88 1.65 -9.65
N LEU A 225 17.10 1.45 -10.16
CA LEU A 225 17.66 2.08 -11.35
C LEU A 225 16.89 1.73 -12.64
N PRO A 226 17.12 2.48 -13.73
CA PRO A 226 16.71 2.08 -15.07
C PRO A 226 17.42 0.78 -15.47
N ARG A 227 16.70 -0.35 -15.53
CA ARG A 227 17.23 -1.57 -16.17
C ARG A 227 17.45 -1.39 -17.68
N SER A 228 16.66 -0.53 -18.31
CA SER A 228 17.01 0.11 -19.58
C SER A 228 16.94 1.61 -19.36
N PRO A 229 18.03 2.38 -19.59
CA PRO A 229 17.90 3.81 -19.73
C PRO A 229 17.17 4.05 -21.04
N SER A 230 15.86 4.32 -20.97
CA SER A 230 15.29 5.06 -22.09
C SER A 230 16.03 6.39 -22.11
N PRO A 231 16.69 6.75 -23.23
CA PRO A 231 17.29 8.06 -23.32
C PRO A 231 16.19 9.09 -23.07
N ARG A 232 16.44 10.03 -22.14
CA ARG A 232 15.57 11.19 -21.98
C ARG A 232 15.27 11.74 -23.38
N PRO A 233 14.01 12.00 -23.76
CA PRO A 233 13.66 12.41 -25.10
C PRO A 233 14.61 13.49 -25.62
N PRO A 234 15.24 13.32 -26.81
CA PRO A 234 16.26 14.25 -27.28
C PRO A 234 15.76 15.71 -27.28
N GLY A 235 16.48 16.59 -26.59
CA GLY A 235 16.11 18.00 -26.43
C GLY A 235 15.30 18.33 -25.17
N LEU A 236 14.73 17.34 -24.47
CA LEU A 236 14.01 17.58 -23.21
C LEU A 236 14.99 18.05 -22.13
N SER A 237 14.75 19.24 -21.57
CA SER A 237 15.58 19.78 -20.49
C SER A 237 15.22 19.13 -19.13
N PHE A 238 16.14 19.21 -18.15
CA PHE A 238 15.83 18.72 -16.79
C PHE A 238 14.66 19.48 -16.15
N GLU A 239 14.56 20.79 -16.39
CA GLU A 239 13.48 21.64 -15.85
C GLU A 239 12.12 21.34 -16.50
N GLU A 240 12.12 20.92 -17.77
CA GLU A 240 10.92 20.50 -18.48
C GLU A 240 10.48 19.10 -18.04
N GLU A 241 11.42 18.14 -17.91
CA GLU A 241 11.18 16.83 -17.31
C GLU A 241 10.60 16.96 -15.88
N ARG A 242 11.16 17.86 -15.07
CA ARG A 242 10.66 18.17 -13.72
C ARG A 242 9.21 18.62 -13.75
N ARG A 243 8.86 19.63 -14.56
CA ARG A 243 7.48 20.15 -14.65
C ARG A 243 6.49 19.10 -15.20
N ILE A 244 6.93 18.23 -16.11
CA ILE A 244 6.13 17.07 -16.56
C ILE A 244 5.86 16.11 -15.39
N PHE A 245 6.84 15.84 -14.53
CA PHE A 245 6.62 15.00 -13.35
C PHE A 245 5.75 15.69 -12.29
N GLU A 246 5.82 17.01 -12.12
CA GLU A 246 4.92 17.77 -11.25
C GLU A 246 3.46 17.69 -11.75
N ASP A 247 3.22 17.81 -13.06
CA ASP A 247 1.91 17.59 -13.69
C ASP A 247 1.42 16.14 -13.58
N PHE A 248 2.30 15.16 -13.79
CA PHE A 248 1.98 13.75 -13.62
C PHE A 248 1.62 13.40 -12.17
N LEU A 249 2.26 14.06 -11.21
CA LEU A 249 1.98 13.93 -9.79
C LEU A 249 0.63 14.56 -9.43
N LEU A 250 0.28 15.71 -10.03
CA LEU A 250 -1.07 16.29 -9.94
C LEU A 250 -2.14 15.36 -10.52
N LEU A 251 -1.86 14.67 -11.64
CA LEU A 251 -2.76 13.65 -12.22
C LEU A 251 -3.01 12.49 -11.24
N CYS A 252 -1.93 11.94 -10.68
CA CYS A 252 -2.00 10.82 -9.75
C CYS A 252 -2.77 11.22 -8.48
N MET A 253 -2.36 12.31 -7.80
CA MET A 253 -3.01 12.82 -6.60
C MET A 253 -4.48 13.19 -6.85
N GLY A 254 -4.79 13.77 -8.01
CA GLY A 254 -6.14 14.13 -8.42
C GLY A 254 -7.07 12.92 -8.52
N SER A 255 -6.60 11.83 -9.13
CA SER A 255 -7.42 10.60 -9.28
C SER A 255 -7.87 10.00 -7.95
N LEU A 256 -7.07 10.13 -6.89
CA LEU A 256 -7.39 9.64 -5.54
C LEU A 256 -8.64 10.32 -4.94
N GLY A 257 -9.02 11.51 -5.43
CA GLY A 257 -10.22 12.24 -4.99
C GLY A 257 -11.43 12.06 -5.92
N PHE A 258 -11.42 11.14 -6.89
CA PHE A 258 -12.47 11.03 -7.90
C PHE A 258 -13.12 9.63 -8.00
N GLU A 259 -14.28 9.58 -8.67
CA GLU A 259 -15.08 8.37 -8.90
C GLU A 259 -14.52 7.47 -10.01
N PHE A 260 -13.21 7.50 -10.22
CA PHE A 260 -12.51 6.67 -11.19
C PHE A 260 -11.14 6.27 -10.64
N VAL A 261 -10.66 5.12 -11.09
CA VAL A 261 -9.32 4.63 -10.79
C VAL A 261 -8.54 4.45 -12.09
N PHE A 262 -7.24 4.71 -12.04
CA PHE A 262 -6.33 4.40 -13.14
C PHE A 262 -5.94 2.93 -13.11
N ARG A 263 -6.09 2.23 -14.24
CA ARG A 263 -5.51 0.89 -14.46
C ARG A 263 -5.02 0.73 -15.88
N CYS A 264 -4.01 -0.13 -16.08
CA CYS A 264 -3.60 -0.57 -17.41
C CYS A 264 -4.67 -1.52 -17.99
N PRO A 265 -5.00 -1.42 -19.29
CA PRO A 265 -5.72 -2.48 -20.00
C PRO A 265 -4.95 -3.81 -19.95
N GLU A 266 -5.66 -4.94 -19.91
CA GLU A 266 -5.02 -6.27 -20.03
C GLU A 266 -4.75 -6.65 -21.49
N ASP A 267 -5.63 -6.22 -22.40
CA ASP A 267 -5.63 -6.66 -23.80
C ASP A 267 -4.66 -5.89 -24.72
N GLU A 268 -3.84 -4.98 -24.19
CA GLU A 268 -2.89 -4.18 -24.97
C GLU A 268 -1.44 -4.69 -24.81
N PRO A 269 -0.90 -5.48 -25.76
CA PRO A 269 0.46 -6.03 -25.66
C PRO A 269 1.54 -4.94 -25.63
N ASP A 270 1.29 -3.79 -26.27
CA ASP A 270 2.21 -2.64 -26.31
C ASP A 270 1.90 -1.58 -25.22
N GLY A 271 0.74 -1.67 -24.54
CA GLY A 271 0.24 -0.68 -23.59
C GLY A 271 0.90 -0.69 -22.21
N ALA A 272 2.06 -1.33 -22.06
CA ALA A 272 2.68 -1.67 -20.79
C ALA A 272 3.07 -0.45 -19.91
N GLY A 273 2.11 0.00 -19.09
CA GLY A 273 2.27 1.09 -18.12
C GLY A 273 1.32 2.28 -18.34
N VAL A 274 0.77 2.44 -19.54
CA VAL A 274 -0.17 3.54 -19.82
C VAL A 274 -1.53 3.20 -19.23
N ALA A 275 -1.79 3.69 -18.01
CA ALA A 275 -3.07 3.55 -17.38
C ALA A 275 -4.12 4.51 -17.95
N ILE A 276 -5.36 4.06 -17.92
CA ILE A 276 -6.53 4.81 -18.36
C ILE A 276 -7.55 4.89 -17.21
N PRO A 277 -8.38 5.94 -17.17
CA PRO A 277 -9.36 6.11 -16.11
C PRO A 277 -10.59 5.22 -16.33
N GLY A 278 -11.18 4.73 -15.24
CA GLY A 278 -12.43 3.99 -15.29
C GLY A 278 -13.06 3.79 -13.92
N PRO A 279 -14.40 3.74 -13.79
CA PRO A 279 -15.07 3.46 -12.52
C PRO A 279 -14.85 2.02 -12.06
N LEU A 280 -15.02 1.79 -10.76
CA LEU A 280 -15.36 0.46 -10.25
C LEU A 280 -16.89 0.31 -10.26
N VAL A 281 -17.38 -0.69 -10.99
CA VAL A 281 -18.79 -1.05 -11.10
C VAL A 281 -19.02 -2.37 -10.34
N LYS A 282 -20.14 -2.50 -9.64
CA LYS A 282 -20.49 -3.74 -8.93
C LYS A 282 -21.26 -4.66 -9.88
N GLU A 283 -20.66 -5.78 -10.24
CA GLU A 283 -21.23 -6.82 -11.11
C GLU A 283 -21.11 -8.17 -10.41
N ASP A 284 -22.20 -8.95 -10.35
CA ASP A 284 -22.21 -10.28 -9.72
C ASP A 284 -21.72 -10.26 -8.25
N GLY A 285 -22.04 -9.17 -7.54
CA GLY A 285 -21.58 -8.90 -6.17
C GLY A 285 -20.14 -8.39 -6.06
N LYS A 286 -19.34 -8.43 -7.13
CA LYS A 286 -17.90 -8.11 -7.14
C LYS A 286 -17.64 -6.73 -7.77
N TRP A 287 -16.63 -6.02 -7.27
CA TRP A 287 -16.16 -4.80 -7.92
C TRP A 287 -15.30 -5.16 -9.13
N LYS A 288 -15.75 -4.76 -10.32
CA LYS A 288 -15.01 -4.87 -11.58
C LYS A 288 -14.68 -3.46 -12.08
N TRP A 289 -13.45 -3.24 -12.51
CA TRP A 289 -13.06 -1.99 -13.15
C TRP A 289 -13.51 -1.99 -14.61
N ARG A 290 -14.08 -0.88 -15.07
CA ARG A 290 -14.50 -0.68 -16.46
C ARG A 290 -13.82 0.56 -17.02
N PRO A 291 -13.04 0.49 -18.12
CA PRO A 291 -12.43 1.67 -18.71
C PRO A 291 -13.47 2.60 -19.34
N PHE A 292 -13.27 3.93 -19.26
CA PHE A 292 -14.13 4.89 -19.98
C PHE A 292 -13.88 4.89 -21.51
N PHE A 293 -12.66 4.56 -21.94
CA PHE A 293 -12.17 4.50 -23.32
C PHE A 293 -10.96 3.56 -23.36
N LYS A 294 -10.57 3.00 -24.51
CA LYS A 294 -9.46 2.00 -24.55
C LYS A 294 -8.08 2.63 -24.49
N THR A 295 -7.88 3.75 -25.19
CA THR A 295 -6.60 4.47 -25.24
C THR A 295 -6.80 5.96 -25.09
N TRP A 296 -5.77 6.69 -24.64
CA TRP A 296 -5.81 8.15 -24.59
C TRP A 296 -6.02 8.84 -25.95
N ALA A 297 -5.82 8.14 -27.07
CA ALA A 297 -6.18 8.66 -28.40
C ALA A 297 -7.71 8.71 -28.64
N GLN A 298 -8.50 8.00 -27.82
CA GLN A 298 -9.96 8.00 -27.80
C GLN A 298 -10.54 8.93 -26.71
N TYR A 299 -9.69 9.66 -25.98
CA TYR A 299 -10.15 10.57 -24.94
C TYR A 299 -10.85 11.79 -25.55
N GLU A 300 -12.08 12.04 -25.11
CA GLU A 300 -12.79 13.28 -25.36
C GLU A 300 -13.14 13.94 -24.01
N PRO A 301 -12.97 15.27 -23.84
CA PRO A 301 -13.27 15.98 -22.59
C PRO A 301 -14.66 15.71 -22.00
N ARG A 302 -15.66 15.50 -22.85
CA ARG A 302 -17.05 15.21 -22.46
C ARG A 302 -17.26 13.83 -21.82
N LEU A 303 -16.38 12.86 -22.08
CA LEU A 303 -16.51 11.50 -21.53
C LEU A 303 -16.21 11.48 -20.03
N VAL A 304 -15.23 12.28 -19.58
CA VAL A 304 -14.79 12.30 -18.18
C VAL A 304 -14.46 13.74 -17.74
N PRO A 305 -15.47 14.57 -17.41
CA PRO A 305 -15.27 15.98 -17.04
C PRO A 305 -14.32 16.20 -15.84
N LYS A 306 -14.21 15.22 -14.94
CA LYS A 306 -13.27 15.24 -13.81
C LYS A 306 -11.81 15.08 -14.24
N VAL A 307 -11.54 14.31 -15.30
CA VAL A 307 -10.20 14.23 -15.93
C VAL A 307 -9.90 15.55 -16.64
N GLU A 308 -10.84 16.09 -17.43
CA GLU A 308 -10.68 17.39 -18.10
C GLU A 308 -10.31 18.50 -17.12
N LYS A 309 -10.93 18.53 -15.93
CA LYS A 309 -10.56 19.47 -14.87
C LYS A 309 -9.08 19.34 -14.47
N LEU A 310 -8.56 18.13 -14.27
CA LEU A 310 -7.15 17.91 -13.95
C LEU A 310 -6.22 18.36 -15.09
N LEU A 311 -6.55 18.04 -16.34
CA LEU A 311 -5.72 18.44 -17.49
C LEU A 311 -5.65 19.96 -17.66
N ARG A 312 -6.67 20.70 -17.19
CA ARG A 312 -6.65 22.17 -17.13
C ARG A 312 -5.76 22.72 -16.02
N GLU A 313 -5.66 22.03 -14.88
CA GLU A 313 -4.79 22.41 -13.74
C GLU A 313 -3.29 22.24 -14.05
N MET A 314 -2.91 21.40 -15.01
CA MET A 314 -1.51 21.13 -15.39
C MET A 314 -0.82 22.31 -16.08
N GLU A 315 0.48 22.53 -15.86
CA GLU A 315 1.24 23.62 -16.49
C GLU A 315 1.60 23.30 -17.94
N THR A 316 2.26 22.15 -18.17
CA THR A 316 2.96 21.80 -19.42
C THR A 316 2.02 21.43 -20.57
N LYS A 317 0.76 21.11 -20.26
CA LYS A 317 -0.29 20.66 -21.20
C LYS A 317 0.07 19.38 -21.99
N HIS A 318 1.07 18.61 -21.57
CA HIS A 318 1.34 17.31 -22.17
C HIS A 318 0.19 16.31 -21.95
N SER A 319 -0.01 15.41 -22.92
CA SER A 319 -1.02 14.37 -22.78
C SER A 319 -0.68 13.40 -21.64
N PRO A 320 -1.67 12.89 -20.88
CA PRO A 320 -1.44 11.87 -19.86
C PRO A 320 -0.69 10.64 -20.36
N LYS A 321 -0.93 10.22 -21.60
CA LYS A 321 -0.16 9.15 -22.26
C LYS A 321 1.32 9.48 -22.30
N TYR A 322 1.70 10.66 -22.82
CA TYR A 322 3.10 11.09 -22.89
C TYR A 322 3.75 11.15 -21.50
N MET A 323 3.04 11.67 -20.48
CA MET A 323 3.57 11.73 -19.11
C MET A 323 3.79 10.33 -18.51
N MET A 324 2.85 9.40 -18.72
CA MET A 324 2.98 8.00 -18.29
C MET A 324 4.09 7.28 -19.07
N GLU A 325 4.19 7.50 -20.38
CA GLU A 325 5.27 6.97 -21.20
C GLU A 325 6.62 7.50 -20.73
N LEU A 326 6.75 8.80 -20.44
CA LEU A 326 7.97 9.36 -19.85
C LEU A 326 8.27 8.74 -18.47
N PHE A 327 7.27 8.54 -17.62
CA PHE A 327 7.43 7.90 -16.31
C PHE A 327 7.81 6.41 -16.37
N HIS A 328 7.42 5.70 -17.44
CA HIS A 328 7.73 4.30 -17.68
C HIS A 328 8.98 4.08 -18.54
N SER A 329 9.39 5.09 -19.31
CA SER A 329 10.68 5.17 -19.99
C SER A 329 11.77 5.59 -18.99
N ALA A 330 11.42 6.44 -18.04
CA ALA A 330 12.17 6.70 -16.82
C ALA A 330 12.34 5.42 -15.96
N PRO A 331 13.35 5.38 -15.09
CA PRO A 331 13.86 4.18 -14.41
C PRO A 331 12.88 3.10 -13.99
N GLY A 332 13.14 1.85 -14.42
CA GLY A 332 12.65 0.67 -13.71
C GLY A 332 11.69 -0.26 -14.47
N ARG A 333 11.71 -0.31 -15.80
CA ARG A 333 11.14 -1.46 -16.52
C ARG A 333 12.02 -2.70 -16.31
N ASP A 334 11.64 -3.49 -15.33
CA ASP A 334 11.37 -4.89 -15.64
C ASP A 334 9.89 -5.19 -15.43
N ARG A 335 9.50 -6.45 -15.58
CA ARG A 335 8.36 -6.99 -14.85
C ARG A 335 8.68 -6.99 -13.35
N LEU A 336 8.64 -5.80 -12.72
CA LEU A 336 7.90 -5.71 -11.47
C LEU A 336 6.57 -6.40 -11.79
N PRO A 337 6.24 -7.53 -11.14
CA PRO A 337 5.00 -8.21 -11.44
C PRO A 337 3.88 -7.17 -11.25
N HIS A 338 3.00 -7.09 -12.25
CA HIS A 338 2.13 -5.95 -12.55
C HIS A 338 1.76 -5.06 -11.36
N CYS A 339 2.47 -3.93 -11.20
CA CYS A 339 2.20 -2.95 -10.14
C CYS A 339 1.98 -3.57 -8.75
N ALA A 340 2.85 -4.51 -8.35
CA ALA A 340 2.89 -5.08 -7.00
C ALA A 340 3.34 -4.10 -5.91
N PHE A 341 2.83 -2.86 -5.94
CA PHE A 341 2.34 -2.29 -4.69
C PHE A 341 1.27 -3.23 -4.16
N THR A 342 1.71 -4.18 -3.34
CA THR A 342 0.83 -4.66 -2.28
C THR A 342 0.63 -3.44 -1.38
N LEU A 343 -0.38 -2.60 -1.64
CA LEU A 343 -0.75 -1.57 -0.67
C LEU A 343 -1.37 -2.29 0.52
N ARG A 344 -0.77 -2.11 1.69
CA ARG A 344 -0.88 -3.05 2.79
C ARG A 344 -1.88 -2.70 3.93
N PHE A 345 -3.19 -3.08 3.94
CA PHE A 345 -4.28 -2.59 4.87
C PHE A 345 -5.37 -3.63 5.43
N MET A 346 -5.88 -3.47 6.71
CA MET A 346 -6.29 -4.48 7.80
C MET A 346 -7.46 -5.48 7.72
N ASP A 347 -7.25 -6.61 8.46
CA ASP A 347 -7.92 -7.01 9.74
C ASP A 347 -6.91 -7.72 10.72
N ARG A 348 -6.88 -7.57 12.06
CA ARG A 348 -7.94 -7.41 13.09
C ARG A 348 -7.51 -6.55 14.30
N TYR A 349 -8.44 -5.73 14.80
CA TYR A 349 -8.76 -5.66 16.24
C TYR A 349 -10.04 -6.49 16.44
N ILE A 350 -9.92 -7.73 16.90
CA ILE A 350 -11.04 -8.59 17.34
C ILE A 350 -10.54 -9.43 18.52
N ASP A 351 -11.23 -9.27 19.65
CA ASP A 351 -11.36 -10.14 20.81
C ASP A 351 -10.11 -10.70 21.49
N LEU A 352 -9.55 -9.85 22.36
CA LEU A 352 -8.89 -10.30 23.60
C LEU A 352 -9.91 -10.79 24.65
N ALA A 353 -11.20 -10.45 24.53
CA ALA A 353 -12.27 -10.93 25.41
C ALA A 353 -12.53 -12.44 25.22
N ASP A 354 -12.83 -12.88 23.99
CA ASP A 354 -13.11 -14.30 23.70
C ASP A 354 -11.88 -15.20 23.91
N TRP A 355 -10.67 -14.70 23.63
CA TRP A 355 -9.45 -15.50 23.84
C TRP A 355 -9.09 -15.69 25.33
N LEU A 356 -9.58 -14.82 26.22
CA LEU A 356 -9.44 -14.98 27.68
C LEU A 356 -10.58 -15.81 28.30
N GLN A 357 -11.58 -16.23 27.51
CA GLN A 357 -12.71 -17.07 27.97
C GLN A 357 -12.68 -18.51 27.43
N SER A 358 -11.59 -18.94 26.79
CA SER A 358 -11.42 -20.33 26.33
C SER A 358 -10.45 -21.09 27.25
N PRO A 359 -10.95 -21.81 28.28
CA PRO A 359 -10.12 -22.71 29.09
C PRO A 359 -9.87 -24.01 28.32
N GLY A 360 -8.73 -24.10 27.64
CA GLY A 360 -8.29 -25.30 26.93
C GLY A 360 -6.87 -25.15 26.39
N ASP A 361 -6.16 -26.28 26.30
CA ASP A 361 -4.88 -26.44 25.60
C ASP A 361 -3.65 -25.71 26.19
N MET A 362 -3.50 -25.77 27.53
CA MET A 362 -2.18 -25.64 28.18
C MET A 362 -1.63 -26.97 28.76
N GLU A 363 -2.23 -28.11 28.39
CA GLU A 363 -1.69 -29.44 28.66
C GLU A 363 -1.47 -30.19 27.34
N LEU A 364 -0.22 -30.20 26.86
CA LEU A 364 0.44 -31.25 26.05
C LEU A 364 1.74 -30.66 25.47
N MET A 365 2.84 -30.78 26.22
CA MET A 365 4.27 -30.78 25.79
C MET A 365 5.13 -30.46 27.02
N GLY A 366 5.57 -31.48 27.78
CA GLY A 366 6.37 -31.21 28.98
C GLY A 366 6.77 -32.40 29.87
N GLY A 367 6.39 -33.63 29.54
CA GLY A 367 6.83 -34.80 30.30
C GLY A 367 8.34 -35.03 30.19
N ARG A 368 9.10 -34.68 31.23
CA ARG A 368 10.40 -35.27 31.51
C ARG A 368 10.42 -35.78 32.95
N SER A 369 10.70 -37.07 33.08
CA SER A 369 10.77 -37.78 34.36
C SER A 369 11.80 -37.16 35.30
N THR A 370 11.39 -36.96 36.55
CA THR A 370 12.28 -36.79 37.70
C THR A 370 11.81 -37.73 38.81
N HIS A 371 12.04 -39.03 38.66
CA HIS A 371 12.05 -40.01 39.76
C HIS A 371 12.80 -41.27 39.34
N ASP A 372 14.01 -41.46 39.89
CA ASP A 372 14.34 -42.60 40.75
C ASP A 372 15.82 -42.59 41.17
N MET A 373 16.08 -42.41 42.47
CA MET A 373 16.93 -43.28 43.30
C MET A 373 16.96 -42.81 44.76
N GLN A 374 16.10 -43.47 45.55
CA GLN A 374 16.21 -43.91 46.95
C GLN A 374 17.34 -43.38 47.87
N LYS A 375 16.92 -43.02 49.10
CA LYS A 375 17.67 -43.26 50.37
C LYS A 375 17.53 -44.77 50.73
N ALA A 376 18.29 -45.42 51.62
CA ALA A 376 19.19 -44.99 52.70
C ALA A 376 20.18 -46.13 53.08
N ASP A 377 20.97 -45.91 54.14
CA ASP A 377 21.58 -46.90 55.05
C ASP A 377 22.57 -47.97 54.49
N GLU A 378 23.88 -47.66 54.49
CA GLU A 378 24.89 -48.13 55.49
C GLU A 378 26.20 -47.30 55.39
#